data_AF-A0AAD9MLW0-F1
#
_entry.id   AF-A0AAD9MLW0-F1
#
_cell.length_a   1.000
_cell.length_b   1.000
_cell.length_c   1.000
_cell.angle_alpha   90.00
_cell.angle_beta   90.00
_cell.angle_gamma   90.00
#
_symmetry.space_group_name_H-M   'P 1'
#
loop_
_entity.id
_entity.type
_entity.pdbx_description
1 polymer ?
#
loop_
_entity_poly.entity_id
_entity_poly.type
_entity_poly.pdbx_seq_one_letter_code
_entity_poly.pdbx_strand_id
1 'polypeptide(L)'
;MSVNAEAFTVIKLYRDCMRMADWIASKNGAQGAMMRQQIRQAFVSRKHLTDPQEIEAAKADARRGLSNLLFMEAQRMAAEEKDTKGDN
;
A
#
# COMPACT_ATOMS: atom_id res chain seq x y z
N MET A 1 18.09 -19.47 -21.14
CA MET A 1 17.11 -18.36 -21.14
C MET A 1 16.55 -18.28 -19.74
N SER A 2 17.01 -17.31 -18.94
CA SER A 2 16.56 -17.17 -17.54
C SER A 2 15.10 -16.73 -17.55
N VAL A 3 14.25 -17.48 -16.84
CA VAL A 3 12.84 -17.18 -16.66
C VAL A 3 12.80 -15.91 -15.81
N ASN A 4 12.57 -14.75 -16.42
CA ASN A 4 12.37 -13.50 -15.70
C ASN A 4 11.12 -13.67 -14.85
N ALA A 5 11.29 -13.99 -13.57
CA ALA A 5 10.25 -13.95 -12.56
C ALA A 5 9.63 -12.54 -12.63
N GLU A 6 8.41 -12.48 -13.18
CA GLU A 6 7.54 -11.30 -13.33
C GLU A 6 8.02 -10.08 -12.54
N ALA A 7 8.86 -9.25 -13.18
CA ALA A 7 9.41 -8.07 -12.52
C ALA A 7 8.24 -7.19 -12.07
N PHE A 8 8.06 -7.07 -10.76
CA PHE A 8 6.99 -6.27 -10.17
C PHE A 8 7.23 -4.80 -10.56
N THR A 9 6.49 -4.33 -11.57
CA THR A 9 6.73 -3.00 -12.15
C THR A 9 6.28 -1.92 -11.18
N VAL A 10 6.92 -0.75 -11.26
CA VAL A 10 6.54 0.44 -10.47
C VAL A 10 5.04 0.78 -10.65
N ILE A 11 4.52 0.54 -11.86
CA ILE A 11 3.10 0.76 -12.19
C ILE A 11 2.19 -0.21 -11.43
N LYS A 12 2.53 -1.51 -11.36
CA LYS A 12 1.76 -2.49 -10.57
C LYS A 12 1.77 -2.09 -9.10
N LEU A 13 2.95 -1.76 -8.54
CA LEU A 13 3.08 -1.28 -7.16
C LEU A 13 2.22 -0.06 -6.85
N TYR A 14 2.26 0.95 -7.73
CA TYR A 14 1.43 2.15 -7.59
C TYR A 14 -0.05 1.81 -7.56
N ARG A 15 -0.51 0.98 -8.50
CA ARG A 15 -1.93 0.56 -8.58
C ARG A 15 -2.37 -0.19 -7.34
N ASP A 16 -1.52 -1.05 -6.78
CA ASP A 16 -1.86 -1.82 -5.59
C ASP A 16 -1.97 -0.91 -4.35
N CYS A 17 -1.06 0.05 -4.19
CA CYS A 17 -1.19 1.09 -3.15
C CYS A 17 -2.49 1.90 -3.32
N MET A 18 -2.82 2.30 -4.55
CA MET A 18 -4.05 3.07 -4.81
C MET A 18 -5.31 2.25 -4.52
N ARG A 19 -5.37 0.98 -4.94
CA ARG A 19 -6.51 0.09 -4.65
C ARG A 19 -6.76 -0.05 -3.15
N MET A 20 -5.70 -0.12 -2.35
CA MET A 20 -5.84 -0.15 -0.91
C MET A 20 -6.43 1.16 -0.37
N ALA A 21 -5.93 2.31 -0.83
CA ALA A 21 -6.47 3.59 -0.41
C ALA A 21 -7.95 3.75 -0.77
N ASP A 22 -8.37 3.19 -1.91
CA ASP A 22 -9.77 3.15 -2.36
C ASP A 22 -10.62 2.27 -1.44
N TRP A 23 -10.08 1.11 -1.07
CA TRP A 23 -10.74 0.21 -0.14
C TRP A 23 -10.88 0.86 1.25
N ILE A 24 -9.85 1.53 1.77
CA ILE A 24 -9.94 2.29 3.01
C ILE A 24 -10.95 3.44 2.87
N ALA A 25 -10.97 4.15 1.73
CA ALA A 25 -11.95 5.21 1.49
C ALA A 25 -13.40 4.69 1.56
N SER A 26 -13.64 3.44 1.17
CA SER A 26 -14.96 2.80 1.30
C SER A 26 -15.41 2.58 2.75
N LYS A 27 -14.46 2.51 3.70
CA LYS A 27 -14.70 2.34 5.13
C LYS A 27 -14.65 3.67 5.88
N ASN A 28 -13.68 4.51 5.54
CA ASN A 28 -13.43 5.85 6.08
C ASN A 28 -12.94 6.78 4.96
N GLY A 29 -13.86 7.56 4.40
CA GLY A 29 -13.60 8.42 3.24
C GLY A 29 -12.47 9.44 3.45
N ALA A 30 -12.40 10.05 4.64
CA ALA A 30 -11.38 11.05 4.96
C ALA A 30 -9.97 10.43 5.01
N GLN A 31 -9.85 9.26 5.67
CA GLN A 31 -8.59 8.54 5.78
C GLN A 31 -8.11 8.03 4.41
N GLY A 32 -9.00 7.46 3.60
CA GLY A 32 -8.66 6.98 2.27
C GLY A 32 -8.24 8.10 1.30
N ALA A 33 -8.90 9.27 1.36
CA ALA A 33 -8.51 10.43 0.57
C ALA A 33 -7.11 10.96 0.94
N MET A 34 -6.82 11.06 2.24
CA MET A 34 -5.49 11.43 2.73
C MET A 34 -4.43 10.43 2.25
N MET A 35 -4.73 9.13 2.32
CA MET A 35 -3.79 8.09 1.92
C MET A 35 -3.51 8.11 0.41
N ARG A 36 -4.53 8.32 -0.43
CA ARG A 36 -4.36 8.55 -1.87
C ARG A 36 -3.40 9.70 -2.16
N GLN A 37 -3.55 10.81 -1.45
CA GLN A 37 -2.70 11.98 -1.62
C GLN A 37 -1.24 11.68 -1.25
N GLN A 38 -1.01 11.01 -0.11
CA GLN A 38 0.32 10.64 0.36
C GLN A 38 1.02 9.68 -0.61
N ILE A 39 0.31 8.65 -1.10
CA ILE A 39 0.83 7.71 -2.10
C ILE A 39 1.22 8.48 -3.36
N ARG A 40 0.35 9.35 -3.87
CA ARG A 40 0.66 10.14 -5.06
C ARG A 40 1.88 11.04 -4.86
N GLN A 41 1.98 11.72 -3.72
CA GLN A 41 3.12 12.59 -3.42
C GLN A 41 4.44 11.80 -3.34
N ALA A 42 4.45 10.63 -2.70
CA ALA A 42 5.63 9.79 -2.58
C ALA A 42 6.16 9.29 -3.94
N PHE A 43 5.27 8.94 -4.86
CA PHE A 43 5.66 8.51 -6.22
C PHE A 43 6.10 9.70 -7.08
N VAL A 44 5.43 10.86 -6.95
CA VAL A 44 5.78 12.05 -7.72
C VAL A 44 7.11 12.64 -7.28
N SER A 45 7.40 12.69 -5.97
CA SER A 45 8.68 13.22 -5.45
C SER A 45 9.88 12.39 -5.90
N ARG A 46 9.67 11.09 -6.13
CA ARG A 46 10.68 10.12 -6.55
C ARG A 46 10.65 9.82 -8.07
N LYS A 47 9.84 10.52 -8.86
CA LYS A 47 9.65 10.21 -10.29
C LYS A 47 10.90 10.43 -11.16
N HIS A 48 11.85 11.21 -10.66
CA HIS A 48 13.09 11.57 -11.36
C HIS A 48 14.29 10.74 -10.91
N LEU A 49 14.10 9.73 -10.04
CA LEU A 49 15.17 8.81 -9.68
C LEU A 49 15.65 8.08 -10.93
N THR A 50 16.96 8.14 -11.19
CA THR A 50 17.63 7.46 -12.30
C THR A 50 18.58 6.36 -11.84
N ASP A 51 19.04 6.41 -10.59
CA ASP A 51 19.89 5.37 -10.02
C ASP A 51 19.06 4.09 -9.77
N PRO A 52 19.45 2.95 -10.37
CA PRO A 52 18.78 1.67 -10.13
C PRO A 52 18.72 1.28 -8.65
N GLN A 53 19.73 1.58 -7.84
CA GLN A 53 19.75 1.21 -6.43
C GLN A 53 18.70 2.01 -5.63
N GLU A 54 18.62 3.31 -5.87
CA GLU A 54 17.61 4.18 -5.25
C GLU A 54 16.19 3.79 -5.67
N ILE A 55 15.99 3.41 -6.94
CA ILE A 55 14.69 2.92 -7.42
C ILE A 55 14.28 1.64 -6.69
N GLU A 56 15.17 0.67 -6.54
CA GLU A 56 14.86 -0.57 -5.82
C GLU A 56 14.63 -0.34 -4.32
N ALA A 57 15.40 0.56 -3.70
CA ALA A 57 15.15 0.98 -2.32
C ALA A 57 13.77 1.63 -2.18
N ALA A 58 13.41 2.56 -3.07
CA ALA A 58 12.11 3.21 -3.07
C ALA A 58 10.95 2.21 -3.27
N LYS A 59 11.13 1.21 -4.14
CA LYS A 59 10.16 0.11 -4.30
C LYS A 59 10.05 -0.73 -3.04
N ALA A 60 11.18 -1.05 -2.39
CA ALA A 60 11.19 -1.82 -1.15
C ALA A 60 10.45 -1.09 -0.02
N ASP A 61 10.67 0.22 0.11
CA ASP A 61 9.96 1.05 1.10
C ASP A 61 8.46 1.08 0.84
N ALA A 62 8.05 1.26 -0.42
CA ALA A 62 6.64 1.26 -0.78
C ALA A 62 5.99 -0.12 -0.53
N ARG A 63 6.69 -1.23 -0.82
CA ARG A 63 6.21 -2.58 -0.48
C ARG A 63 6.04 -2.76 1.03
N ARG A 64 7.02 -2.33 1.83
CA ARG A 64 6.92 -2.39 3.31
C ARG A 64 5.76 -1.55 3.82
N GLY A 65 5.58 -0.33 3.30
CA GLY A 65 4.45 0.53 3.65
C GLY A 65 3.11 -0.15 3.38
N LEU A 66 2.96 -0.74 2.19
CA LEU A 66 1.75 -1.49 1.82
C LEU A 66 1.50 -2.69 2.75
N SER A 67 2.53 -3.49 3.03
CA SER A 67 2.42 -4.65 3.93
C SER A 67 2.04 -4.24 5.36
N ASN A 68 2.63 -3.16 5.88
CA ASN A 68 2.32 -2.64 7.21
C ASN A 68 0.86 -2.20 7.30
N LEU A 69 0.36 -1.52 6.24
CA LEU A 69 -1.03 -1.09 6.18
C LEU A 69 -2.00 -2.29 6.11
N LEU A 70 -1.73 -3.30 5.27
CA LEU A 70 -2.52 -4.54 5.25
C LEU A 70 -2.59 -5.18 6.64
N PHE A 71 -1.44 -5.26 7.30
CA PHE A 71 -1.34 -5.91 8.60
C PHE A 71 -2.13 -5.13 9.67
N MET A 72 -2.01 -3.81 9.70
CA MET A 72 -2.80 -2.97 10.62
C MET A 72 -4.31 -3.11 10.38
N GLU A 73 -4.75 -3.11 9.12
CA GLU A 73 -6.18 -3.28 8.79
C GLU A 73 -6.68 -4.68 9.14
N ALA A 74 -5.87 -5.73 8.92
CA ALA A 74 -6.20 -7.08 9.34
C ALA A 74 -6.36 -7.19 10.86
N GLN A 75 -5.48 -6.53 11.63
CA GLN A 75 -5.64 -6.45 13.09
C GLN A 75 -6.90 -5.70 13.50
N ARG A 76 -7.22 -4.59 12.83
CA ARG A 76 -8.43 -3.80 13.07
C ARG A 76 -9.69 -4.64 12.87
N MET A 77 -9.78 -5.37 11.77
CA MET A 77 -10.90 -6.29 11.49
C MET A 77 -11.01 -7.39 12.54
N ALA A 78 -9.89 -8.02 12.90
CA ALA A 78 -9.89 -9.09 13.90
C ALA A 78 -10.30 -8.60 15.30
N ALA A 79 -10.06 -7.33 15.63
CA ALA A 79 -10.56 -6.71 16.86
C ALA A 79 -12.08 -6.46 16.78
N GLU A 80 -12.58 -5.91 15.66
CA GLU A 80 -14.02 -5.71 15.42
C GLU A 80 -14.82 -7.02 15.50
N GLU A 81 -14.27 -8.13 14.99
CA GLU A 81 -14.88 -9.46 15.06
C GLU A 81 -14.94 -10.04 16.49
N LYS A 82 -13.99 -9.67 17.37
CA LYS A 82 -13.99 -10.12 18.76
C LYS A 82 -15.02 -9.36 19.60
N ASP A 83 -15.13 -8.06 19.39
CA ASP A 83 -16.12 -7.22 20.09
C ASP A 83 -17.55 -7.65 19.73
N THR A 84 -17.81 -7.97 18.47
CA THR A 84 -19.14 -8.43 18.02
C THR A 84 -19.55 -9.83 18.52
N LYS A 85 -18.59 -10.67 18.96
CA LYS A 85 -18.87 -12.00 19.55
C LYS A 85 -18.91 -12.02 21.08
N GLY A 86 -18.49 -10.95 21.75
CA GLY A 86 -18.47 -10.86 23.21
C GLY A 86 -19.82 -10.54 23.85
N ASP A 87 -20.81 -10.11 23.06
CA ASP A 87 -22.13 -9.66 23.52
C ASP A 87 -23.26 -10.71 23.34
N ASN A 88 -22.95 -11.99 23.17
CA ASN A 88 -23.96 -13.06 23.06
C ASN A 88 -23.67 -14.29 23.92
#